data_AF-A0A9D7KEG1-F1
#
_entry.id   AF-A0A9D7KEG1-F1
#
_cell.length_a   1.000
_cell.length_b   1.000
_cell.length_c   1.000
_cell.angle_alpha   90.00
_cell.angle_beta   90.00
_cell.angle_gamma   90.00
#
_symmetry.space_group_name_H-M   'P 1'
#
loop_
_entity.id
_entity.type
_entity.pdbx_description
1 polymer ?
#
loop_
_entity_poly.entity_id
_entity_poly.type
_entity_poly.pdbx_seq_one_letter_code
_entity_poly.pdbx_strand_id
1 'polypeptide(L)'
;MKNLYLVIAIFFMVGAGGCATVPPESVTLSSEVGAGIKKQHQAQIDFLNLYFEAKRKDLDAAFQRALNTYFSTIAPSGSVTLTKTQLDDVATDVIKLSLKNAQAKESLEKVRIDLLSKLDENYQTLNQANSTVTGLLQSVVSTKEAANKSIQLVSTATGGRIQLDKVFEEIDSFVVKGGSEAGKAINLIEKIRNVTK
;
A
#
# COMPACT_ATOMS: atom_id res chain seq x y z
N MET A 1 42.71 -29.04 -29.12
CA MET A 1 41.46 -28.52 -29.72
C MET A 1 40.24 -29.40 -29.41
N LYS A 2 40.31 -30.74 -29.54
CA LYS A 2 39.20 -31.67 -29.24
C LYS A 2 38.60 -31.55 -27.83
N ASN A 3 39.42 -31.27 -26.81
CA ASN A 3 38.98 -31.13 -25.42
C ASN A 3 38.30 -29.78 -25.13
N LEU A 4 38.55 -28.74 -25.93
CA LEU A 4 37.92 -27.42 -25.78
C LEU A 4 36.46 -27.46 -26.27
N TYR A 5 36.19 -28.16 -27.37
CA TYR A 5 34.83 -28.37 -27.88
C TYR A 5 33.98 -29.23 -26.92
N LEU A 6 34.61 -30.18 -26.22
CA LEU A 6 33.91 -31.04 -25.27
C LEU A 6 33.52 -30.28 -23.99
N VAL A 7 34.35 -29.35 -23.53
CA VAL A 7 34.04 -28.46 -22.38
C VAL A 7 32.97 -27.43 -22.75
N ILE A 8 33.00 -26.87 -23.97
CA ILE A 8 31.97 -25.95 -24.46
C ILE A 8 30.62 -26.66 -24.63
N ALA A 9 30.60 -27.90 -25.12
CA ALA A 9 29.38 -28.70 -25.26
C ALA A 9 28.75 -29.06 -23.90
N ILE A 10 29.56 -29.38 -22.89
CA ILE A 10 29.08 -29.66 -21.53
C ILE A 10 28.54 -28.38 -20.87
N PHE A 11 29.17 -27.22 -21.09
CA PHE A 11 28.69 -25.94 -20.58
C PHE A 11 27.34 -25.53 -21.20
N PHE A 12 27.13 -25.81 -22.48
CA PHE A 12 25.83 -25.59 -23.16
C PHE A 12 24.73 -26.56 -22.68
N MET A 13 25.10 -27.80 -22.36
CA MET A 13 24.15 -28.84 -21.94
C MET A 13 23.71 -28.66 -20.47
N VAL A 14 24.57 -28.11 -19.60
CA VAL A 14 24.22 -27.74 -18.22
C VAL A 14 23.42 -26.43 -18.16
N GLY A 15 23.64 -25.50 -19.10
CA GLY A 15 22.87 -24.25 -19.19
C GLY A 15 21.41 -24.43 -19.64
N ALA A 16 21.06 -25.53 -20.30
CA ALA A 16 19.72 -25.78 -20.84
C ALA A 16 18.70 -26.29 -19.80
N GLY A 17 19.15 -26.72 -18.61
CA GLY A 17 18.27 -27.22 -17.54
C GLY A 17 17.67 -26.12 -16.64
N GLY A 18 18.01 -24.85 -16.88
CA GLY A 18 17.67 -23.72 -16.01
C GLY A 18 16.42 -22.91 -16.40
N CYS A 19 15.74 -23.23 -17.51
CA CYS A 19 14.47 -22.60 -17.85
C CYS A 19 13.34 -23.27 -17.06
N ALA A 20 13.28 -23.03 -15.75
CA ALA A 20 12.13 -23.43 -14.95
C ALA A 20 10.87 -22.76 -15.51
N THR A 21 10.03 -23.53 -16.20
CA THR A 21 8.71 -23.08 -16.62
C THR A 21 7.94 -22.64 -15.38
N VAL A 22 7.50 -21.38 -15.35
CA VAL A 22 6.69 -20.87 -14.24
C VAL A 22 5.42 -21.71 -14.16
N PRO A 23 5.11 -22.32 -13.01
CA PRO A 23 3.95 -23.19 -12.88
C PRO A 23 2.66 -22.35 -12.70
N PRO A 24 1.51 -22.80 -13.23
CA PRO A 24 0.23 -22.07 -13.16
C PRO A 24 -0.24 -21.77 -11.73
N GLU A 25 0.16 -22.57 -10.75
CA GLU A 25 -0.08 -22.37 -9.33
C GLU A 25 0.48 -21.03 -8.82
N SER A 26 1.50 -20.48 -9.48
CA SER A 26 2.07 -19.16 -9.15
C SER A 26 1.04 -18.04 -9.34
N VAL A 27 0.19 -18.14 -10.37
CA VAL A 27 -0.89 -17.17 -10.61
C VAL A 27 -1.94 -17.25 -9.50
N THR A 28 -2.34 -18.46 -9.12
CA THR A 28 -3.30 -18.69 -8.03
C THR A 28 -2.77 -18.17 -6.70
N LEU A 29 -1.51 -18.44 -6.36
CA LEU A 29 -0.87 -17.94 -5.15
C LEU A 29 -0.83 -16.40 -5.13
N SER A 30 -0.50 -15.77 -6.26
CA SER A 30 -0.50 -14.31 -6.40
C SER A 30 -1.91 -13.70 -6.27
N SER A 31 -2.95 -14.41 -6.73
CA SER A 31 -4.33 -14.00 -6.51
C SER A 31 -4.71 -14.06 -5.02
N GLU A 32 -4.29 -15.11 -4.32
CA GLU A 32 -4.51 -15.27 -2.88
C GLU A 32 -3.79 -14.18 -2.06
N VAL A 33 -2.58 -13.78 -2.48
CA VAL A 33 -1.84 -12.65 -1.90
C VAL A 33 -2.67 -11.36 -2.01
N GLY A 34 -3.33 -11.12 -3.16
CA GLY A 34 -4.25 -9.99 -3.34
C GLY A 34 -5.43 -10.00 -2.37
N ALA A 35 -6.05 -11.17 -2.16
CA ALA A 35 -7.10 -11.34 -1.16
C ALA A 35 -6.59 -11.07 0.26
N GLY A 36 -5.38 -11.52 0.58
CA GLY A 36 -4.69 -11.25 1.84
C GLY A 36 -4.43 -9.75 2.07
N ILE A 37 -3.94 -9.03 1.06
CA ILE A 37 -3.72 -7.57 1.10
C ILE A 37 -5.02 -6.83 1.43
N LYS A 38 -6.13 -7.21 0.77
CA LYS A 38 -7.45 -6.62 1.03
C LYS A 38 -7.93 -6.87 2.46
N LYS A 39 -7.80 -8.11 2.95
CA LYS A 39 -8.19 -8.46 4.32
C LYS A 39 -7.34 -7.71 5.35
N GLN A 40 -6.04 -7.59 5.11
CA GLN A 40 -5.12 -6.86 5.97
C GLN A 40 -5.46 -5.36 6.03
N HIS A 41 -5.77 -4.75 4.89
CA HIS A 41 -6.19 -3.34 4.83
C HIS A 41 -7.46 -3.09 5.66
N GLN A 42 -8.46 -3.97 5.53
CA GLN A 42 -9.68 -3.86 6.33
C GLN A 42 -9.38 -3.99 7.83
N ALA A 43 -8.55 -4.96 8.23
CA ALA A 43 -8.16 -5.13 9.63
C ALA A 43 -7.43 -3.90 10.19
N GLN A 44 -6.59 -3.23 9.38
CA GLN A 44 -5.92 -1.99 9.75
C GLN A 44 -6.92 -0.83 9.93
N ILE A 45 -7.91 -0.71 9.05
CA ILE A 45 -9.00 0.28 9.20
C ILE A 45 -9.79 0.03 10.50
N ASP A 46 -10.17 -1.21 10.75
CA ASP A 46 -10.97 -1.58 11.93
C ASP A 46 -10.20 -1.29 13.23
N PHE A 47 -8.92 -1.66 13.27
CA PHE A 47 -8.03 -1.36 14.38
C PHE A 47 -7.91 0.16 14.62
N LEU A 48 -7.70 0.93 13.56
CA LEU A 48 -7.58 2.39 13.65
C LEU A 48 -8.86 3.01 14.20
N ASN A 49 -10.03 2.59 13.69
CA ASN A 49 -11.31 3.09 14.18
C ASN A 49 -11.51 2.81 15.66
N LEU A 50 -11.21 1.57 16.11
CA LEU A 50 -11.29 1.19 17.52
C LEU A 50 -10.34 2.02 18.39
N TYR A 51 -9.09 2.18 17.95
CA TYR A 51 -8.08 2.95 18.67
C TYR A 51 -8.50 4.40 18.86
N PHE A 52 -9.00 5.05 17.80
CA PHE A 52 -9.43 6.44 17.86
C PHE A 52 -10.73 6.62 18.67
N GLU A 53 -11.63 5.63 18.66
CA GLU A 53 -12.80 5.64 19.56
C GLU A 53 -12.36 5.60 21.03
N ALA A 54 -11.42 4.74 21.39
CA ALA A 54 -10.86 4.68 22.74
C ALA A 54 -10.21 6.02 23.13
N LYS A 55 -9.47 6.66 22.23
CA LYS A 55 -8.84 7.97 22.50
C LYS A 55 -9.86 9.10 22.69
N ARG A 56 -11.02 9.06 22.00
CA ARG A 56 -12.11 10.01 22.27
C ARG A 56 -12.68 9.83 23.68
N LYS A 57 -12.85 8.58 24.13
CA LYS A 57 -13.27 8.27 25.51
C LYS A 57 -12.24 8.74 26.54
N ASP A 58 -10.95 8.60 26.24
CA ASP A 58 -9.86 9.11 27.10
C ASP A 58 -9.93 10.65 27.25
N LEU A 59 -10.23 11.37 26.16
CA LEU A 59 -10.43 12.83 26.17
C LEU A 59 -11.64 13.22 27.02
N ASP A 60 -12.76 12.50 26.90
CA ASP A 60 -13.94 12.75 27.72
C ASP A 60 -13.68 12.51 29.21
N ALA A 61 -12.96 11.43 29.53
CA ALA A 61 -12.55 11.17 30.90
C ALA A 61 -11.58 12.25 31.43
N ALA A 62 -10.68 12.76 30.58
CA ALA A 62 -9.77 13.85 30.94
C ALA A 62 -10.52 15.16 31.18
N PHE A 63 -11.50 15.48 30.34
CA PHE A 63 -12.37 16.64 30.52
C PHE A 63 -13.17 16.55 31.82
N GLN A 64 -13.75 15.39 32.12
CA GLN A 64 -14.46 15.17 33.39
C GLN A 64 -13.54 15.36 34.60
N ARG A 65 -12.30 14.83 34.54
CA ARG A 65 -11.31 15.07 35.60
C ARG A 65 -10.97 16.55 35.75
N ALA A 66 -10.79 17.26 34.64
CA ALA A 66 -10.51 18.71 34.68
C ALA A 66 -11.66 19.50 35.32
N LEU A 67 -12.91 19.20 34.98
CA LEU A 67 -14.08 19.80 35.61
C LEU A 67 -14.14 19.47 37.10
N ASN A 68 -13.95 18.20 37.48
CA ASN A 68 -13.96 17.80 38.89
C ASN A 68 -12.88 18.54 39.70
N THR A 69 -11.66 18.64 39.15
CA THR A 69 -10.57 19.40 39.78
C THR A 69 -10.93 20.87 39.91
N TYR A 70 -11.47 21.49 38.85
CA TYR A 70 -11.91 22.88 38.87
C TYR A 70 -12.95 23.14 39.96
N PHE A 71 -14.02 22.33 40.00
CA PHE A 71 -15.10 22.50 40.98
C PHE A 71 -14.64 22.19 42.42
N SER A 72 -13.78 21.19 42.62
CA SER A 72 -13.20 20.90 43.94
C SER A 72 -12.32 22.04 44.47
N THR A 73 -11.74 22.85 43.58
CA THR A 73 -10.91 24.00 43.95
C THR A 73 -11.76 25.17 44.44
N ILE A 74 -12.91 25.43 43.80
CA ILE A 74 -13.79 26.55 44.15
C ILE A 74 -14.80 26.19 45.25
N ALA A 75 -15.12 24.91 45.43
CA ALA A 75 -16.06 24.41 46.43
C ALA A 75 -15.50 23.20 47.21
N PRO A 76 -14.39 23.37 47.96
CA PRO A 76 -13.73 22.25 48.65
C PRO A 76 -14.62 21.56 49.70
N SER A 77 -15.56 22.30 50.30
CA SER A 77 -16.53 21.78 51.27
C SER A 77 -17.82 21.24 50.64
N GLY A 78 -17.89 21.15 49.29
CA GLY A 78 -19.06 20.68 48.54
C GLY A 78 -20.10 21.75 48.20
N SER A 79 -19.98 22.97 48.76
CA SER A 79 -20.84 24.11 48.42
C SER A 79 -20.09 25.43 48.54
N VAL A 80 -20.40 26.40 47.68
CA VAL A 80 -19.89 27.76 47.71
C VAL A 80 -20.99 28.73 47.29
N THR A 81 -21.07 29.89 47.95
CA THR A 81 -21.97 30.97 47.54
C THR A 81 -21.23 31.88 46.58
N LEU A 82 -21.71 31.99 45.35
CA LEU A 82 -21.13 32.85 44.32
C LEU A 82 -21.95 34.13 44.15
N THR A 83 -21.25 35.25 43.99
CA THR A 83 -21.85 36.45 43.40
C THR A 83 -22.13 36.24 41.92
N LYS A 84 -22.95 37.12 41.32
CA LYS A 84 -23.24 37.06 39.88
C LYS A 84 -21.96 37.09 39.03
N THR A 85 -21.01 37.96 39.35
CA THR A 85 -19.73 38.07 38.63
C THR A 85 -18.92 36.78 38.73
N GLN A 86 -18.83 36.18 39.92
CA GLN A 86 -18.11 34.91 40.08
C GLN A 86 -18.79 33.75 39.34
N LEU A 87 -20.13 33.78 39.21
CA LEU A 87 -20.86 32.80 38.41
C LEU A 87 -20.55 32.97 36.91
N ASP A 88 -20.45 34.22 36.43
CA ASP A 88 -20.05 34.52 35.04
C ASP A 88 -18.60 34.06 34.76
N ASP A 89 -17.69 34.24 35.72
CA ASP A 89 -16.30 33.74 35.63
C ASP A 89 -16.26 32.20 35.54
N VAL A 90 -17.02 31.51 36.40
CA VAL A 90 -17.16 30.04 36.37
C VAL A 90 -17.71 29.55 35.04
N ALA A 91 -18.76 30.20 34.52
CA ALA A 91 -19.32 29.85 33.23
C ALA A 91 -18.29 30.00 32.11
N THR A 92 -17.52 31.09 32.13
CA THR A 92 -16.45 31.36 31.14
C THR A 92 -15.37 30.29 31.16
N ASP A 93 -14.91 29.88 32.35
CA ASP A 93 -13.90 28.84 32.52
C ASP A 93 -14.39 27.47 32.04
N VAL A 94 -15.62 27.09 32.37
CA VAL A 94 -16.22 25.82 31.93
C VAL A 94 -16.38 25.80 30.40
N ILE A 95 -16.84 26.90 29.81
CA ILE A 95 -16.92 27.05 28.34
C ILE A 95 -15.53 26.89 27.72
N LYS A 96 -14.51 27.54 28.28
CA LYS A 96 -13.13 27.44 27.80
C LYS A 96 -12.59 26.01 27.87
N LEU A 97 -12.87 25.28 28.95
CA LEU A 97 -12.50 23.87 29.09
C LEU A 97 -13.22 22.99 28.06
N SER A 98 -14.51 23.22 27.84
CA SER A 98 -15.32 22.51 26.84
C SER A 98 -14.79 22.74 25.42
N LEU A 99 -14.47 23.99 25.06
CA LEU A 99 -13.88 24.34 23.77
C LEU A 99 -12.53 23.66 23.57
N LYS A 100 -11.67 23.60 24.59
CA LYS A 100 -10.39 22.87 24.51
C LYS A 100 -10.61 21.37 24.27
N ASN A 101 -11.59 20.75 24.92
CA ASN A 101 -11.93 19.35 24.68
C ASN A 101 -12.43 19.12 23.25
N ALA A 102 -13.31 20.00 22.76
CA ALA A 102 -13.81 19.94 21.39
C ALA A 102 -12.68 20.08 20.35
N GLN A 103 -11.76 21.04 20.54
CA GLN A 103 -10.59 21.22 19.69
C GLN A 103 -9.68 19.99 19.70
N ALA A 104 -9.43 19.39 20.87
CA ALA A 104 -8.62 18.18 20.96
C ALA A 104 -9.27 17.00 20.19
N LYS A 105 -10.59 16.84 20.28
CA LYS A 105 -11.34 15.84 19.51
C LYS A 105 -11.28 16.10 17.99
N GLU A 106 -11.37 17.36 17.58
CA GLU A 106 -11.25 17.74 16.17
C GLU A 106 -9.84 17.45 15.63
N SER A 107 -8.79 17.81 16.37
CA SER A 107 -7.40 17.46 16.01
C SER A 107 -7.20 15.95 15.93
N LEU A 108 -7.75 15.20 16.88
CA LEU A 108 -7.71 13.74 16.88
C LEU A 108 -8.40 13.17 15.63
N GLU A 109 -9.53 13.74 15.22
CA GLU A 109 -10.23 13.30 14.00
C GLU A 109 -9.45 13.59 12.72
N LYS A 110 -8.79 14.75 12.63
CA LYS A 110 -7.92 15.08 11.49
C LYS A 110 -6.79 14.06 11.34
N VAL A 111 -6.16 13.66 12.44
CA VAL A 111 -5.11 12.62 12.42
C VAL A 111 -5.68 11.26 11.97
N ARG A 112 -6.89 10.90 12.42
CA ARG A 112 -7.55 9.66 11.98
C ARG A 112 -7.74 9.62 10.47
N ILE A 113 -8.26 10.72 9.90
CA ILE A 113 -8.51 10.85 8.46
C ILE A 113 -7.20 10.75 7.67
N ASP A 114 -6.14 11.42 8.12
CA ASP A 114 -4.84 11.36 7.46
C ASP A 114 -4.25 9.94 7.47
N LEU A 115 -4.31 9.25 8.61
CA LEU A 115 -3.86 7.86 8.71
C LEU A 115 -4.69 6.91 7.83
N LEU A 116 -6.01 7.10 7.75
CA LEU A 116 -6.85 6.34 6.82
C LEU A 116 -6.45 6.58 5.36
N SER A 117 -6.17 7.83 4.98
CA SER A 117 -5.67 8.16 3.65
C SER A 117 -4.37 7.43 3.35
N LYS A 118 -3.43 7.41 4.31
CA LYS A 118 -2.15 6.70 4.15
C LYS A 118 -2.32 5.19 4.05
N LEU A 119 -3.28 4.62 4.79
CA LEU A 119 -3.61 3.19 4.67
C LEU A 119 -4.21 2.86 3.30
N ASP A 120 -5.07 3.72 2.75
CA ASP A 120 -5.63 3.54 1.40
C ASP A 120 -4.54 3.68 0.33
N GLU A 121 -3.71 4.73 0.38
CA GLU A 121 -2.57 4.89 -0.53
C GLU A 121 -1.65 3.65 -0.54
N ASN A 122 -1.34 3.11 0.64
CA ASN A 122 -0.52 1.90 0.78
C ASN A 122 -1.24 0.67 0.22
N TYR A 123 -2.54 0.51 0.49
CA TYR A 123 -3.34 -0.58 -0.07
C TYR A 123 -3.38 -0.53 -1.60
N GLN A 124 -3.62 0.64 -2.20
CA GLN A 124 -3.62 0.81 -3.65
C GLN A 124 -2.27 0.44 -4.25
N THR A 125 -1.17 0.87 -3.62
CA THR A 125 0.19 0.55 -4.05
C THR A 125 0.45 -0.95 -4.02
N LEU A 126 0.13 -1.63 -2.91
CA LEU A 126 0.31 -3.07 -2.76
C LEU A 126 -0.58 -3.86 -3.71
N ASN A 127 -1.84 -3.45 -3.87
CA ASN A 127 -2.79 -4.11 -4.76
C ASN A 127 -2.37 -3.95 -6.24
N GLN A 128 -1.83 -2.79 -6.62
CA GLN A 128 -1.28 -2.52 -7.95
C GLN A 128 -0.03 -3.36 -8.23
N ALA A 129 0.89 -3.44 -7.26
CA ALA A 129 2.07 -4.30 -7.36
C ALA A 129 1.65 -5.78 -7.52
N ASN A 130 0.71 -6.26 -6.71
CA ASN A 130 0.20 -7.63 -6.79
C ASN A 130 -0.49 -7.92 -8.14
N SER A 131 -1.28 -6.98 -8.66
CA SER A 131 -1.93 -7.11 -9.97
C SER A 131 -0.91 -7.18 -11.10
N THR A 132 0.16 -6.37 -11.01
CA THR A 132 1.28 -6.39 -11.97
C THR A 132 1.98 -7.74 -11.97
N VAL A 133 2.33 -8.26 -10.79
CA VAL A 133 2.96 -9.59 -10.65
C VAL A 133 2.05 -10.69 -11.18
N THR A 134 0.76 -10.66 -10.81
CA THR A 134 -0.23 -11.64 -11.28
C THR A 134 -0.34 -11.63 -12.80
N GLY A 135 -0.37 -10.45 -13.43
CA GLY A 135 -0.41 -10.31 -14.88
C GLY A 135 0.86 -10.81 -15.58
N LEU A 136 2.04 -10.57 -15.01
CA LEU A 136 3.30 -11.10 -15.50
C LEU A 136 3.34 -12.64 -15.41
N LEU A 137 2.92 -13.20 -14.28
CA LEU A 137 2.82 -14.66 -14.10
C LEU A 137 1.84 -15.27 -15.10
N GLN A 138 0.69 -14.63 -15.31
CA GLN A 138 -0.29 -15.08 -16.32
C GLN A 138 0.31 -15.04 -17.73
N SER A 139 1.02 -13.97 -18.10
CA SER A 139 1.68 -13.83 -19.41
C SER A 139 2.71 -14.93 -19.67
N VAL A 140 3.49 -15.30 -18.65
CA VAL A 140 4.52 -16.36 -18.78
C VAL A 140 3.90 -17.76 -18.85
N VAL A 141 2.73 -17.97 -18.23
CA VAL A 141 2.07 -19.28 -18.13
C VAL A 141 1.13 -19.58 -19.31
N SER A 142 0.60 -18.57 -20.02
CA SER A 142 -0.54 -18.75 -20.95
C SER A 142 -0.30 -18.27 -22.39
N THR A 143 -1.26 -18.57 -23.29
CA THR A 143 -1.18 -18.25 -24.73
C THR A 143 -1.32 -16.74 -25.03
N LYS A 144 -0.95 -16.32 -26.26
CA LYS A 144 -0.83 -14.92 -26.68
C LYS A 144 -2.07 -14.04 -26.43
N GLU A 145 -3.27 -14.62 -26.50
CA GLU A 145 -4.54 -13.92 -26.31
C GLU A 145 -4.83 -13.62 -24.82
N ALA A 146 -4.48 -14.56 -23.93
CA ALA A 146 -4.55 -14.37 -22.49
C ALA A 146 -3.49 -13.39 -21.97
N ALA A 147 -2.31 -13.37 -22.62
CA ALA A 147 -1.27 -12.38 -22.37
C ALA A 147 -1.76 -10.95 -22.68
N ASN A 148 -2.39 -10.73 -23.85
CA ASN A 148 -2.93 -9.42 -24.24
C ASN A 148 -3.97 -8.86 -23.26
N LYS A 149 -4.88 -9.71 -22.76
CA LYS A 149 -5.89 -9.31 -21.77
C LYS A 149 -5.27 -8.93 -20.43
N SER A 150 -4.21 -9.64 -20.03
CA SER A 150 -3.47 -9.36 -18.79
C SER A 150 -2.69 -8.05 -18.89
N ILE A 151 -2.10 -7.76 -20.05
CA ILE A 151 -1.40 -6.49 -20.34
C ILE A 151 -2.36 -5.30 -20.19
N GLN A 152 -3.56 -5.38 -20.74
CA GLN A 152 -4.56 -4.31 -20.61
C GLN A 152 -4.99 -4.07 -19.16
N LEU A 153 -5.19 -5.13 -18.39
CA LEU A 153 -5.53 -5.04 -16.96
C LEU A 153 -4.40 -4.38 -16.16
N VAL A 154 -3.15 -4.70 -16.44
CA VAL A 154 -1.99 -4.09 -15.77
C VAL A 154 -1.77 -2.64 -16.21
N SER A 155 -1.90 -2.31 -17.49
CA SER A 155 -1.82 -0.92 -17.96
C SER A 155 -2.91 -0.04 -17.33
N THR A 156 -4.13 -0.57 -17.18
CA THR A 156 -5.21 0.13 -16.49
C THR A 156 -4.92 0.27 -15.00
N ALA A 157 -4.49 -0.81 -14.34
CA ALA A 157 -4.18 -0.81 -12.91
C ALA A 157 -2.99 0.09 -12.56
N THR A 158 -2.02 0.25 -13.47
CA THR A 158 -0.84 1.13 -13.29
C THR A 158 -1.12 2.59 -13.64
N GLY A 159 -2.31 2.91 -14.15
CA GLY A 159 -2.62 4.23 -14.72
C GLY A 159 -1.74 4.57 -15.92
N GLY A 160 -1.33 3.55 -16.69
CA GLY A 160 -0.45 3.68 -17.85
C GLY A 160 1.03 3.91 -17.53
N ARG A 161 1.44 3.89 -16.26
CA ARG A 161 2.83 4.14 -15.85
C ARG A 161 3.80 3.03 -16.25
N ILE A 162 3.31 1.82 -16.49
CA ILE A 162 4.12 0.70 -16.98
C ILE A 162 3.57 0.29 -18.35
N GLN A 163 4.30 0.63 -19.41
CA GLN A 163 3.97 0.28 -20.80
C GLN A 163 4.45 -1.15 -21.12
N LEU A 164 3.77 -2.14 -20.53
CA LEU A 164 4.11 -3.55 -20.72
C LEU A 164 3.89 -4.02 -22.16
N ASP A 165 2.95 -3.41 -22.88
CA ASP A 165 2.74 -3.58 -24.32
C ASP A 165 4.04 -3.34 -25.11
N LYS A 166 4.76 -2.26 -24.82
CA LYS A 166 6.05 -1.96 -25.46
C LYS A 166 7.15 -2.94 -25.08
N VAL A 167 7.22 -3.31 -23.81
CA VAL A 167 8.20 -4.30 -23.31
C VAL A 167 8.01 -5.65 -24.03
N PHE A 168 6.76 -6.09 -24.19
CA PHE A 168 6.47 -7.34 -24.89
C PHE A 168 6.62 -7.23 -26.40
N GLU A 169 6.30 -6.10 -27.03
CA GLU A 169 6.64 -5.86 -28.45
C GLU A 169 8.15 -5.90 -28.69
N GLU A 170 8.95 -5.40 -27.76
CA GLU A 170 10.42 -5.47 -27.85
C GLU A 170 10.95 -6.88 -27.66
N ILE A 171 10.33 -7.67 -26.79
CA ILE A 171 10.62 -9.10 -26.62
C ILE A 171 10.20 -9.89 -27.86
N ASP A 172 8.99 -9.68 -28.39
CA ASP A 172 8.50 -10.33 -29.62
C ASP A 172 9.35 -9.93 -30.83
N SER A 173 9.68 -8.65 -30.97
CA SER A 173 10.60 -8.16 -32.01
C SER A 173 12.00 -8.76 -31.85
N PHE A 174 12.48 -8.95 -30.62
CA PHE A 174 13.73 -9.65 -30.35
C PHE A 174 13.66 -11.14 -30.68
N VAL A 175 12.57 -11.84 -30.38
CA VAL A 175 12.39 -13.26 -30.69
C VAL A 175 12.21 -13.48 -32.20
N VAL A 176 11.40 -12.65 -32.86
CA VAL A 176 11.12 -12.71 -34.30
C VAL A 176 12.34 -12.26 -35.12
N LYS A 177 13.12 -11.26 -34.67
CA LYS A 177 14.34 -10.79 -35.37
C LYS A 177 15.64 -11.43 -34.88
N GLY A 178 15.60 -12.18 -33.78
CA GLY A 178 16.77 -12.70 -33.06
C GLY A 178 16.87 -14.22 -33.02
N GLY A 179 16.10 -14.94 -33.85
CA GLY A 179 16.31 -16.38 -34.08
C GLY A 179 17.64 -16.74 -34.76
N SER A 180 18.52 -15.78 -35.07
CA SER A 180 19.75 -16.04 -35.82
C SER A 180 21.07 -15.63 -35.16
N GLU A 181 21.19 -14.65 -34.26
CA GLU A 181 22.53 -14.25 -33.77
C GLU A 181 22.56 -13.68 -32.34
N ALA A 182 23.37 -14.31 -31.49
CA ALA A 182 23.56 -14.04 -30.05
C ALA A 182 24.20 -12.67 -29.72
N GLY A 183 24.55 -11.84 -30.70
CA GLY A 183 25.32 -10.60 -30.51
C GLY A 183 24.53 -9.36 -30.06
N LYS A 184 23.20 -9.39 -29.98
CA LYS A 184 22.36 -8.17 -29.80
C LYS A 184 21.80 -7.93 -28.40
N ALA A 185 22.01 -8.83 -27.44
CA ALA A 185 21.47 -8.72 -26.07
C ALA A 185 21.92 -7.45 -25.32
N ILE A 186 23.12 -6.93 -25.63
CA ILE A 186 23.67 -5.71 -25.03
C ILE A 186 22.83 -4.47 -25.40
N ASN A 187 22.26 -4.44 -26.62
CA ASN A 187 21.44 -3.33 -27.11
C ASN A 187 20.02 -3.31 -26.50
N LEU A 188 19.50 -4.46 -26.07
CA LEU A 188 18.17 -4.60 -25.46
C LEU A 188 18.15 -4.02 -24.04
N ILE A 189 19.18 -4.32 -23.24
CA ILE A 189 19.32 -3.81 -21.86
C ILE A 189 19.41 -2.28 -21.84
N GLU A 190 20.09 -1.70 -22.83
CA GLU A 190 20.26 -0.25 -22.95
C GLU A 190 18.97 0.47 -23.37
N LYS A 191 18.15 -0.17 -24.22
CA LYS A 191 16.83 0.36 -24.61
C LYS A 191 15.80 0.23 -23.50
N ILE A 192 15.71 -0.92 -22.82
CA ILE A 192 14.79 -1.11 -21.68
C ILE A 192 15.02 -0.04 -20.61
N ARG A 193 16.29 0.30 -20.32
CA ARG A 193 16.65 1.34 -19.35
C ARG A 193 16.10 2.74 -19.70
N ASN A 194 15.97 3.05 -20.99
CA ASN A 194 15.44 4.34 -21.46
C ASN A 194 13.90 4.40 -21.47
N VAL A 195 13.22 3.25 -21.40
CA VAL A 195 11.75 3.17 -21.36
C VAL A 195 11.22 3.16 -19.92
N THR A 196 12.07 2.85 -18.94
CA THR A 196 11.78 2.89 -17.48
C THR A 196 12.05 4.24 -16.79
N LYS A 197 12.09 5.36 -17.53
CA LYS A 197 12.12 6.71 -16.92
C LYS A 197 10.74 7.34 -16.88
#